data_AF-A0A3D8J9J8-F1
#
_entry.id   AF-A0A3D8J9J8-F1
#
_cell.length_a   1.000
_cell.length_b   1.000
_cell.length_c   1.000
_cell.angle_alpha   90.00
_cell.angle_beta   90.00
_cell.angle_gamma   90.00
#
_symmetry.space_group_name_H-M   'P 1'
#
loop_
_entity.id
_entity.type
_entity.pdbx_description
1 polymer ?
#
loop_
_entity_poly.entity_id
_entity_poly.type
_entity_poly.pdbx_seq_one_letter_code
_entity_poly.pdbx_strand_id
1 'polypeptide(L)'
;MYKNCSYPCPLLLSPSGKKNQEVLLSSKKNEIIDLVCDKKIIGNICVDDIFPINPQQRLLQIGAVLEEKNYIAKRIGEYAVTGKLELNEYPLTSYKNFLEEKKKSLHAKKITGIIFNANPIHRVHEKILRDELNHSDLIVIFLLRHHREDFLDFTLRKKSLELVLNNFFAKEKICIIPLDSTYLFAGHNKIILYALIAKNYGCTKIVLGQKTSGLSLYYNKQTRHSILDSLKGIDIQISLLDEYVYCTKCQCLLNIKSCPHGKHHHITYDSNALLHFFKLGIIPPTILMRKEVSALILKTLLPQREEIMKPIYYNILPSDGIFSEDIQEDFYTKLTELYKIKN
;
A
#
# COMPACT_ATOMS: atom_id res chain seq x y z
N MET A 1 -13.35 -14.76 17.41
CA MET A 1 -12.92 -13.59 18.21
C MET A 1 -11.75 -13.98 19.08
N TYR A 2 -10.85 -13.06 19.39
CA TYR A 2 -9.73 -13.27 20.31
C TYR A 2 -9.60 -12.04 21.20
N LYS A 3 -9.55 -12.22 22.53
CA LYS A 3 -9.55 -11.12 23.52
C LYS A 3 -10.61 -10.03 23.23
N ASN A 4 -11.85 -10.45 22.99
CA ASN A 4 -12.99 -9.59 22.63
C ASN A 4 -12.84 -8.75 21.35
N CYS A 5 -11.83 -9.02 20.53
CA CYS A 5 -11.63 -8.40 19.23
C CYS A 5 -11.96 -9.36 18.09
N SER A 6 -12.58 -8.84 17.04
CA SER A 6 -12.77 -9.55 15.78
C SER A 6 -11.43 -9.74 15.08
N TYR A 7 -11.16 -10.96 14.64
CA TYR A 7 -10.03 -11.30 13.79
C TYR A 7 -10.58 -12.03 12.56
N PRO A 8 -9.99 -11.81 11.37
CA PRO A 8 -10.48 -12.42 10.14
C PRO A 8 -10.23 -13.92 10.09
N CYS A 9 -9.11 -14.37 10.63
CA CYS A 9 -8.79 -15.78 10.82
C CYS A 9 -7.79 -15.94 11.98
N PRO A 10 -7.61 -17.16 12.52
CA PRO A 10 -6.55 -17.43 13.49
C PRO A 10 -5.17 -17.11 12.90
N LEU A 11 -4.27 -16.50 13.69
CA LEU A 11 -2.88 -16.28 13.28
C LEU A 11 -2.07 -17.53 13.64
N LEU A 12 -1.78 -18.35 12.63
CA LEU A 12 -1.07 -19.63 12.80
C LEU A 12 0.30 -19.56 12.14
N LEU A 13 1.30 -20.15 12.80
CA LEU A 13 2.60 -20.41 12.21
C LEU A 13 2.60 -21.84 11.66
N SER A 14 2.36 -21.98 10.36
CA SER A 14 2.27 -23.26 9.66
C SER A 14 3.19 -23.30 8.44
N PRO A 15 4.53 -23.37 8.65
CA PRO A 15 5.49 -23.32 7.56
C PRO A 15 5.39 -24.57 6.66
N SER A 16 5.36 -24.37 5.33
CA SER A 16 5.40 -25.46 4.36
C SER A 16 6.80 -26.04 4.18
N GLY A 17 6.90 -27.26 3.66
CA GLY A 17 8.15 -27.90 3.27
C GLY A 17 8.58 -29.04 4.19
N LYS A 18 9.27 -30.04 3.62
CA LYS A 18 9.63 -31.31 4.29
C LYS A 18 10.43 -31.10 5.57
N LYS A 19 11.49 -30.30 5.51
CA LYS A 19 12.34 -30.00 6.68
C LYS A 19 11.54 -29.37 7.82
N ASN A 20 10.64 -28.44 7.49
CA ASN A 20 9.80 -27.79 8.50
C ASN A 20 8.85 -28.81 9.15
N GLN A 21 8.26 -29.70 8.35
CA GLN A 21 7.40 -30.77 8.85
C GLN A 21 8.16 -31.77 9.75
N GLU A 22 9.36 -32.20 9.37
CA GLU A 22 10.20 -33.09 10.18
C GLU A 22 10.59 -32.45 11.52
N VAL A 23 10.97 -31.16 11.51
CA VAL A 23 11.26 -30.41 12.73
C VAL A 23 10.02 -30.34 13.62
N LEU A 24 8.87 -29.92 13.07
CA LEU A 24 7.63 -29.82 13.85
C LEU A 24 7.18 -31.17 14.44
N LEU A 25 7.34 -32.28 13.71
CA LEU A 25 6.95 -33.59 14.21
C LEU A 25 7.90 -34.17 15.27
N SER A 26 9.17 -33.77 15.24
CA SER A 26 10.18 -34.24 16.20
C SER A 26 10.28 -33.36 17.45
N SER A 27 9.82 -32.12 17.38
CA SER A 27 9.88 -31.18 18.50
C SER A 27 8.90 -31.50 19.63
N LYS A 28 9.32 -31.22 20.86
CA LYS A 28 8.54 -31.42 22.08
C LYS A 28 8.08 -30.11 22.71
N LYS A 29 7.13 -30.20 23.64
CA LYS A 29 6.72 -29.06 24.45
C LYS A 29 7.91 -28.45 25.19
N ASN A 30 7.98 -27.12 25.23
CA ASN A 30 9.06 -26.28 25.76
C ASN A 30 10.38 -26.35 24.98
N GLU A 31 10.43 -27.03 23.84
CA GLU A 31 11.59 -26.99 22.95
C GLU A 31 11.67 -25.63 22.22
N ILE A 32 12.89 -25.15 21.98
CA ILE A 32 13.13 -23.91 21.26
C ILE A 32 13.46 -24.25 19.81
N ILE A 33 12.63 -23.77 18.89
CA ILE A 33 12.84 -23.93 17.45
C ILE A 33 13.32 -22.59 16.87
N ASP A 34 14.45 -22.61 16.16
CA ASP A 34 14.96 -21.45 15.45
C ASP A 34 14.13 -21.15 14.19
N LEU A 35 13.81 -19.86 14.01
CA LEU A 35 13.19 -19.34 12.80
C LEU A 35 14.26 -18.84 11.85
N VAL A 36 14.32 -19.42 10.65
CA VAL A 36 15.34 -19.12 9.66
C VAL A 36 14.70 -18.49 8.41
N CYS A 37 15.19 -17.32 8.01
CA CYS A 37 14.85 -16.65 6.75
C CYS A 37 16.15 -16.33 5.99
N ASP A 38 16.23 -16.67 4.70
CA ASP A 38 17.41 -16.43 3.86
C ASP A 38 18.74 -16.90 4.49
N LYS A 39 18.70 -18.10 5.08
CA LYS A 39 19.82 -18.75 5.80
C LYS A 39 20.30 -18.02 7.06
N LYS A 40 19.55 -17.03 7.56
CA LYS A 40 19.83 -16.33 8.81
C LYS A 40 18.77 -16.65 9.86
N ILE A 41 19.21 -16.85 11.10
CA ILE A 41 18.31 -16.99 12.24
C ILE A 41 17.73 -15.61 12.56
N ILE A 42 16.42 -15.48 12.48
CA ILE A 42 15.69 -14.22 12.70
C ILE A 42 14.98 -14.18 14.06
N GLY A 43 14.95 -15.30 14.77
CA GLY A 43 14.28 -15.44 16.06
C GLY A 43 14.07 -16.90 16.40
N ASN A 44 13.28 -17.15 17.44
CA ASN A 44 12.93 -18.48 17.89
C ASN A 44 11.47 -18.55 18.38
N ILE A 45 10.95 -19.76 18.47
CA ILE A 45 9.66 -20.05 19.09
C ILE A 45 9.83 -21.14 20.14
N CYS A 46 9.40 -20.85 21.37
CA CYS A 46 9.29 -21.85 22.42
C CYS A 46 7.96 -22.58 22.27
N VAL A 47 8.02 -23.86 21.90
CA VAL A 47 6.87 -24.69 21.53
C VAL A 47 5.95 -24.90 22.73
N ASP A 48 4.67 -24.58 22.58
CA ASP A 48 3.61 -24.95 23.53
C ASP A 48 2.86 -26.20 23.05
N ASP A 49 2.43 -26.19 21.79
CA ASP A 49 1.72 -27.29 21.15
C ASP A 49 1.92 -27.32 19.63
N ILE A 50 1.83 -28.52 19.04
CA ILE A 50 1.96 -28.77 17.60
C ILE A 50 0.79 -29.65 17.16
N PHE A 51 0.04 -29.20 16.16
CA PHE A 51 -1.16 -29.90 15.70
C PHE A 51 -1.28 -29.91 14.17
N PRO A 52 -1.93 -30.94 13.61
CA PRO A 52 -2.20 -31.00 12.18
C PRO A 52 -3.24 -29.95 11.79
N ILE A 53 -3.05 -29.37 10.61
CA ILE A 53 -4.00 -28.46 9.99
C ILE A 53 -4.37 -28.97 8.60
N ASN A 54 -5.63 -28.75 8.20
CA ASN A 54 -6.04 -28.98 6.83
C ASN A 54 -5.72 -27.74 5.97
N PRO A 55 -4.79 -27.81 5.01
CA PRO A 55 -4.39 -26.63 4.22
C PRO A 55 -5.55 -26.04 3.40
N GLN A 56 -6.47 -26.87 2.91
CA GLN A 56 -7.64 -26.41 2.15
C GLN A 56 -8.61 -25.64 3.05
N GLN A 57 -8.89 -26.16 4.25
CA GLN A 57 -9.71 -25.46 5.24
C GLN A 57 -9.06 -24.14 5.65
N ARG A 58 -7.73 -24.13 5.80
CA ARG A 58 -6.97 -22.92 6.14
C ARG A 58 -7.09 -21.84 5.04
N LEU A 59 -6.98 -22.23 3.77
CA LEU A 59 -7.18 -21.32 2.64
C LEU A 59 -8.57 -20.68 2.64
N LEU A 60 -9.61 -21.47 2.94
CA LEU A 60 -10.98 -20.98 3.06
C LEU A 60 -11.13 -19.98 4.22
N GLN A 61 -10.53 -20.26 5.38
CA GLN A 61 -10.55 -19.34 6.54
C GLN A 61 -9.86 -18.00 6.25
N ILE A 62 -8.76 -18.00 5.51
CA ILE A 62 -8.09 -16.77 5.07
C ILE A 62 -9.00 -15.97 4.13
N GLY A 63 -9.88 -16.65 3.38
CA GLY A 63 -10.78 -16.07 2.40
C GLY A 63 -10.16 -15.92 1.02
N ALA A 64 -9.14 -16.74 0.71
CA ALA A 64 -8.37 -16.69 -0.54
C ALA A 64 -9.26 -16.91 -1.78
N VAL A 65 -9.12 -16.03 -2.77
CA VAL A 65 -9.83 -16.12 -4.06
C VAL A 65 -9.08 -17.07 -5.00
N LEU A 66 -9.75 -17.61 -6.01
CA LEU A 66 -9.24 -18.65 -6.92
C LEU A 66 -7.83 -18.34 -7.47
N GLU A 67 -7.60 -17.09 -7.89
CA GLU A 67 -6.33 -16.60 -8.46
C GLU A 67 -5.17 -16.63 -7.45
N GLU A 68 -5.45 -16.48 -6.16
CA GLU A 68 -4.45 -16.41 -5.09
C GLU A 68 -4.17 -17.79 -4.47
N LYS A 69 -5.11 -18.74 -4.60
CA LYS A 69 -5.04 -20.05 -3.92
C LYS A 69 -3.74 -20.79 -4.20
N ASN A 70 -3.29 -20.84 -5.46
CA ASN A 70 -2.10 -21.59 -5.84
C ASN A 70 -0.82 -21.05 -5.19
N TYR A 71 -0.70 -19.72 -5.09
CA TYR A 71 0.45 -19.09 -4.43
C TYR A 71 0.43 -19.32 -2.92
N ILE A 72 -0.74 -19.17 -2.29
CA ILE A 72 -0.88 -19.29 -0.83
C ILE A 72 -0.75 -20.75 -0.38
N ALA A 73 -1.28 -21.70 -1.15
CA ALA A 73 -1.20 -23.13 -0.85
C ALA A 73 0.25 -23.60 -0.70
N LYS A 74 1.17 -23.08 -1.51
CA LYS A 74 2.61 -23.38 -1.42
C LYS A 74 3.25 -22.92 -0.11
N ARG A 75 2.62 -21.99 0.62
CA ARG A 75 3.14 -21.41 1.88
C ARG A 75 2.55 -22.04 3.13
N ILE A 76 1.48 -22.84 3.01
CA ILE A 76 0.78 -23.45 4.14
C ILE A 76 1.25 -24.90 4.28
N GLY A 77 1.86 -25.24 5.42
CA GLY A 77 2.21 -26.61 5.77
C GLY A 77 1.03 -27.42 6.33
N GLU A 78 1.28 -28.70 6.62
CA GLU A 78 0.28 -29.62 7.19
C GLU A 78 0.22 -29.55 8.73
N TYR A 79 1.20 -28.91 9.36
CA TYR A 79 1.27 -28.77 10.82
C TYR A 79 1.45 -27.30 11.19
N ALA A 80 0.85 -26.91 12.32
CA ALA A 80 1.02 -25.59 12.92
C ALA A 80 1.68 -25.74 14.29
N VAL A 81 2.50 -24.75 14.64
CA VAL A 81 3.10 -24.62 15.96
C VAL A 81 2.53 -23.41 16.69
N THR A 82 2.29 -23.58 17.99
CA THR A 82 1.96 -22.51 18.92
C THR A 82 3.05 -22.38 19.94
N GLY A 83 3.25 -21.17 20.47
CA GLY A 83 4.36 -20.91 21.35
C GLY A 83 4.66 -19.44 21.53
N LYS A 84 5.55 -19.15 22.48
CA LYS A 84 6.07 -17.79 22.68
C LYS A 84 7.08 -17.51 21.58
N LEU A 85 6.83 -16.47 20.78
CA LEU A 85 7.68 -16.02 19.69
C LEU A 85 8.60 -14.89 20.15
N GLU A 86 9.91 -15.04 19.93
CA GLU A 86 10.90 -13.99 20.15
C GLU A 86 11.69 -13.74 18.86
N LEU A 87 11.76 -12.48 18.43
CA LEU A 87 12.50 -12.10 17.23
C LEU A 87 13.77 -11.34 17.62
N ASN A 88 14.86 -11.59 16.90
CA ASN A 88 16.13 -10.89 17.11
C ASN A 88 15.99 -9.39 16.84
N GLU A 89 15.25 -9.05 15.77
CA GLU A 89 14.89 -7.69 15.42
C GLU A 89 13.40 -7.60 15.12
N TYR A 90 12.77 -6.56 15.64
CA TYR A 90 11.39 -6.22 15.32
C TYR A 90 11.39 -5.10 14.28
N PRO A 91 11.28 -5.40 12.98
CA PRO A 91 11.49 -4.42 11.90
C PRO A 91 10.48 -3.25 11.93
N LEU A 92 9.38 -3.40 12.67
CA LEU A 92 8.33 -2.39 12.80
C LEU A 92 8.51 -1.48 14.03
N THR A 93 9.44 -1.79 14.93
CA THR A 93 9.63 -1.03 16.17
C THR A 93 10.11 0.39 15.90
N SER A 94 11.05 0.57 14.96
CA SER A 94 11.52 1.91 14.55
C SER A 94 10.37 2.77 14.02
N TYR A 95 9.53 2.22 13.14
CA TYR A 95 8.36 2.91 12.59
C TYR A 95 7.32 3.25 13.66
N LYS A 96 7.10 2.36 14.64
CA LYS A 96 6.20 2.62 15.77
C LYS A 96 6.73 3.74 16.65
N ASN A 97 8.01 3.68 17.02
CA ASN A 97 8.63 4.72 17.86
C ASN A 97 8.59 6.09 17.18
N PHE A 98 8.95 6.14 15.89
CA PHE A 98 8.86 7.36 15.09
C PHE A 98 7.43 7.92 15.02
N LEU A 99 6.43 7.04 14.86
CA LEU A 99 5.04 7.44 14.86
C LEU A 99 4.62 7.99 16.24
N GLU A 100 4.99 7.34 17.34
CA GLU A 100 4.68 7.80 18.69
C GLU A 100 5.33 9.16 19.00
N GLU A 101 6.57 9.38 18.57
CA GLU A 101 7.24 10.68 18.66
C GLU A 101 6.48 11.76 17.89
N LYS A 102 6.06 11.47 16.65
CA LYS A 102 5.25 12.41 15.86
C LYS A 102 3.90 12.70 16.49
N LYS A 103 3.21 11.69 17.03
CA LYS A 103 1.92 11.89 17.72
C LYS A 103 2.09 12.83 18.90
N LYS A 104 3.16 12.66 19.69
CA LYS A 104 3.47 13.53 20.83
C LYS A 104 3.80 14.95 20.39
N SER A 105 4.67 15.13 19.41
CA SER A 105 5.09 16.46 18.95
C SER A 105 3.96 17.27 18.34
N LEU A 106 3.01 16.61 17.67
CA LEU A 106 1.83 17.25 17.08
C LEU A 106 0.63 17.32 18.04
N HIS A 107 0.73 16.76 19.25
CA HIS A 107 -0.40 16.54 20.15
C HIS A 107 -1.61 15.90 19.43
N ALA A 108 -1.33 14.96 18.52
CA ALA A 108 -2.30 14.44 17.57
C ALA A 108 -3.42 13.67 18.26
N LYS A 109 -4.67 14.08 18.03
CA LYS A 109 -5.89 13.40 18.54
C LYS A 109 -6.64 12.71 17.42
N LYS A 110 -6.71 13.33 16.24
CA LYS A 110 -7.35 12.80 15.04
C LYS A 110 -6.28 12.25 14.10
N ILE A 111 -6.13 10.93 14.09
CA ILE A 111 -5.10 10.25 13.33
C ILE A 111 -5.77 9.39 12.26
N THR A 112 -5.49 9.67 11.00
CA THR A 112 -6.13 9.00 9.86
C THR A 112 -5.16 8.03 9.20
N GLY A 113 -5.52 6.75 9.21
CA GLY A 113 -4.82 5.70 8.47
C GLY A 113 -5.32 5.60 7.03
N ILE A 114 -4.41 5.52 6.05
CA ILE A 114 -4.75 5.34 4.64
C ILE A 114 -3.92 4.19 4.07
N ILE A 115 -4.57 3.23 3.43
CA ILE A 115 -3.88 2.12 2.76
C ILE A 115 -3.60 2.49 1.30
N PHE A 116 -2.33 2.57 0.90
CA PHE A 116 -1.95 2.82 -0.49
C PHE A 116 -1.12 1.69 -1.07
N ASN A 117 -1.43 1.32 -2.33
CA ASN A 117 -0.48 0.59 -3.16
C ASN A 117 0.48 1.55 -3.89
N ALA A 118 -0.03 2.73 -4.31
CA ALA A 118 0.73 3.77 -5.01
C ALA A 118 1.54 3.22 -6.20
N ASN A 119 0.90 2.40 -7.05
CA ASN A 119 1.52 1.70 -8.18
C ASN A 119 0.90 2.13 -9.52
N PRO A 120 1.19 3.33 -10.05
CA PRO A 120 2.00 4.41 -9.47
C PRO A 120 1.17 5.38 -8.59
N ILE A 121 1.85 6.28 -7.86
CA ILE A 121 1.18 7.43 -7.25
C ILE A 121 0.70 8.43 -8.32
N HIS A 122 -0.47 9.03 -8.14
CA HIS A 122 -1.13 9.89 -9.14
C HIS A 122 -2.03 10.93 -8.46
N ARG A 123 -2.64 11.87 -9.22
CA ARG A 123 -3.34 13.04 -8.66
C ARG A 123 -4.50 12.68 -7.70
N VAL A 124 -5.20 11.56 -7.92
CA VAL A 124 -6.23 11.11 -6.97
C VAL A 124 -5.66 10.79 -5.58
N HIS A 125 -4.50 10.14 -5.48
CA HIS A 125 -3.86 9.91 -4.19
C HIS A 125 -3.54 11.23 -3.49
N GLU A 126 -3.05 12.23 -4.24
CA GLU A 126 -2.81 13.57 -3.70
C GLU A 126 -4.09 14.24 -3.23
N LYS A 127 -5.18 14.15 -4.01
CA LYS A 127 -6.48 14.72 -3.66
C LYS A 127 -7.01 14.11 -2.36
N ILE A 128 -6.93 12.79 -2.22
CA ILE A 128 -7.30 12.08 -0.99
C ILE A 128 -6.48 12.57 0.21
N LEU A 129 -5.16 12.68 0.05
CA LEU A 129 -4.29 13.17 1.13
C LEU A 129 -4.63 14.61 1.52
N ARG A 130 -4.90 15.50 0.55
CA ARG A 130 -5.28 16.89 0.84
C ARG A 130 -6.61 16.98 1.57
N ASP A 131 -7.61 16.21 1.13
CA ASP A 131 -8.93 16.18 1.75
C ASP A 131 -8.83 15.69 3.20
N GLU A 132 -8.05 14.63 3.45
CA GLU A 132 -7.89 14.07 4.80
C GLU A 132 -7.02 14.94 5.73
N LEU A 133 -6.05 15.69 5.19
CA LEU A 133 -5.25 16.63 5.99
C LEU A 133 -6.09 17.77 6.60
N ASN A 134 -7.19 18.14 5.96
CA ASN A 134 -8.10 19.16 6.50
C ASN A 134 -8.86 18.69 7.75
N HIS A 135 -8.90 17.38 8.00
CA HIS A 135 -9.70 16.76 9.05
C HIS A 135 -8.87 15.94 10.05
N SER A 136 -7.55 15.90 9.87
CA SER A 136 -6.64 15.05 10.65
C SER A 136 -5.45 15.86 11.16
N ASP A 137 -5.03 15.58 12.39
CA ASP A 137 -3.80 16.15 12.96
C ASP A 137 -2.56 15.45 12.36
N LEU A 138 -2.70 14.15 12.04
CA LEU A 138 -1.67 13.30 11.49
C LEU A 138 -2.27 12.26 10.53
N ILE A 139 -1.62 12.04 9.39
CA ILE A 139 -1.94 10.95 8.47
C ILE A 139 -0.87 9.87 8.54
N VAL A 140 -1.30 8.62 8.66
CA VAL A 140 -0.44 7.42 8.55
C VAL A 140 -0.75 6.73 7.24
N ILE A 141 0.18 6.80 6.29
CA ILE A 141 0.11 6.07 5.03
C ILE A 141 0.72 4.69 5.24
N PHE A 142 -0.13 3.66 5.21
CA PHE A 142 0.31 2.28 5.14
C PHE A 142 0.59 1.92 3.67
N LEU A 143 1.86 1.98 3.28
CA LEU A 143 2.29 1.69 1.92
C LEU A 143 2.49 0.18 1.75
N LEU A 144 1.68 -0.45 0.91
CA LEU A 144 1.72 -1.89 0.69
C LEU A 144 3.03 -2.33 0.04
N ARG A 145 3.71 -3.28 0.67
CA ARG A 145 4.84 -4.02 0.10
C ARG A 145 4.37 -5.41 -0.28
N HIS A 146 4.22 -5.65 -1.58
CA HIS A 146 3.90 -6.97 -2.08
C HIS A 146 5.17 -7.83 -2.20
N HIS A 147 5.05 -9.13 -1.94
CA HIS A 147 6.12 -10.11 -2.13
C HIS A 147 6.10 -10.75 -3.53
N ARG A 148 5.34 -10.18 -4.46
CA ARG A 148 5.34 -10.54 -5.89
C ARG A 148 6.06 -9.45 -6.67
N GLU A 149 6.57 -9.81 -7.84
CA GLU A 149 7.17 -8.84 -8.76
C GLU A 149 6.07 -7.95 -9.36
N ASP A 150 5.93 -6.75 -8.79
CA ASP A 150 5.16 -5.67 -9.42
C ASP A 150 6.06 -4.93 -10.43
N PHE A 151 5.47 -4.34 -11.46
CA PHE A 151 6.22 -3.55 -12.45
C PHE A 151 7.01 -2.38 -11.82
N LEU A 152 6.44 -1.72 -10.81
CA LEU A 152 7.16 -0.77 -9.98
C LEU A 152 7.45 -1.43 -8.63
N ASP A 153 8.72 -1.63 -8.33
CA ASP A 153 9.14 -2.19 -7.06
C ASP A 153 8.74 -1.27 -5.88
N PHE A 154 8.76 -1.82 -4.67
CA PHE A 154 8.38 -1.09 -3.47
C PHE A 154 9.27 0.15 -3.23
N THR A 155 10.57 0.05 -3.52
CA THR A 155 11.53 1.12 -3.28
C THR A 155 11.24 2.31 -4.19
N LEU A 156 10.96 2.08 -5.47
CA LEU A 156 10.58 3.09 -6.44
C LEU A 156 9.23 3.72 -6.07
N ARG A 157 8.22 2.91 -5.74
CA ARG A 157 6.90 3.45 -5.29
C ARG A 157 7.03 4.32 -4.05
N LYS A 158 7.83 3.90 -3.07
CA LYS A 158 8.11 4.68 -1.85
C LYS A 158 8.83 5.98 -2.20
N LYS A 159 9.87 5.94 -3.04
CA LYS A 159 10.60 7.14 -3.50
C LYS A 159 9.68 8.12 -4.23
N SER A 160 8.82 7.62 -5.12
CA SER A 160 7.84 8.45 -5.83
C SER A 160 6.84 9.12 -4.87
N LEU A 161 6.34 8.38 -3.87
CA LEU A 161 5.48 8.94 -2.82
C LEU A 161 6.23 10.01 -2.00
N GLU A 162 7.45 9.72 -1.56
CA GLU A 162 8.28 10.66 -0.79
C GLU A 162 8.58 11.94 -1.58
N LEU A 163 8.87 11.83 -2.88
CA LEU A 163 9.03 12.99 -3.77
C LEU A 163 7.79 13.88 -3.76
N VAL A 164 6.60 13.28 -3.87
CA VAL A 164 5.34 14.04 -3.82
C VAL A 164 5.15 14.72 -2.47
N LEU A 165 5.38 13.98 -1.36
CA LEU A 165 5.17 14.51 -0.03
C LEU A 165 6.15 15.63 0.34
N ASN A 166 7.42 15.49 -0.05
CA ASN A 166 8.46 16.47 0.26
C ASN A 166 8.22 17.82 -0.43
N ASN A 167 7.70 17.79 -1.66
CA ASN A 167 7.60 18.99 -2.50
C ASN A 167 6.22 19.65 -2.46
N PHE A 168 5.15 18.92 -2.10
CA PHE A 168 3.78 19.39 -2.30
C PHE A 168 2.87 19.26 -1.07
N PHE A 169 3.39 18.81 0.07
CA PHE A 169 2.62 18.57 1.29
C PHE A 169 3.36 19.04 2.56
N ALA A 170 2.57 19.30 3.60
CA ALA A 170 3.04 19.45 4.98
C ALA A 170 3.52 18.09 5.52
N LYS A 171 4.72 17.67 5.13
CA LYS A 171 5.28 16.34 5.42
C LYS A 171 5.36 16.05 6.93
N GLU A 172 5.49 17.07 7.76
CA GLU A 172 5.48 16.95 9.21
C GLU A 172 4.20 16.28 9.73
N LYS A 173 3.06 16.45 9.05
CA LYS A 173 1.76 15.84 9.38
C LYS A 173 1.51 14.48 8.70
N ILE A 174 2.51 13.91 8.03
CA ILE A 174 2.37 12.63 7.33
C ILE A 174 3.48 11.66 7.77
N CYS A 175 3.12 10.40 7.97
CA CYS A 175 4.05 9.31 8.25
C CYS A 175 3.82 8.18 7.26
N ILE A 176 4.88 7.65 6.66
CA ILE A 176 4.81 6.46 5.81
C ILE A 176 5.25 5.25 6.63
N ILE A 177 4.41 4.22 6.67
CA ILE A 177 4.71 2.94 7.30
C ILE A 177 4.62 1.85 6.23
N PRO A 178 5.73 1.14 5.93
CA PRO A 178 5.67 -0.04 5.07
C PRO A 178 4.76 -1.09 5.69
N LEU A 179 3.83 -1.62 4.89
CA LEU A 179 2.95 -2.69 5.30
C LEU A 179 3.18 -3.91 4.40
N ASP A 180 3.85 -4.93 4.93
CA ASP A 180 4.11 -6.16 4.20
C ASP A 180 2.79 -6.92 3.95
N SER A 181 2.42 -7.00 2.68
CA SER A 181 1.22 -7.68 2.20
C SER A 181 1.48 -9.18 2.13
N THR A 182 1.48 -9.82 3.30
CA THR A 182 1.58 -11.28 3.43
C THR A 182 0.33 -11.99 2.86
N TYR A 183 0.36 -13.32 2.80
CA TYR A 183 -0.78 -14.12 2.34
C TYR A 183 -2.04 -13.97 3.21
N LEU A 184 -1.93 -13.41 4.43
CA LEU A 184 -3.06 -13.14 5.31
C LEU A 184 -3.96 -12.01 4.78
N PHE A 185 -3.45 -11.15 3.91
CA PHE A 185 -4.20 -10.10 3.24
C PHE A 185 -4.92 -10.59 1.98
N ALA A 186 -4.96 -11.90 1.74
CA ALA A 186 -5.66 -12.47 0.60
C ALA A 186 -7.19 -12.33 0.74
N GLY A 187 -7.82 -12.18 -0.42
CA GLY A 187 -9.26 -12.09 -0.56
C GLY A 187 -9.97 -11.03 0.29
N HIS A 188 -11.15 -11.40 0.76
CA HIS A 188 -12.18 -10.44 1.18
C HIS A 188 -11.97 -9.93 2.62
N ASN A 189 -11.27 -10.71 3.44
CA ASN A 189 -11.13 -10.44 4.88
C ASN A 189 -10.02 -9.44 5.22
N LYS A 190 -9.22 -9.02 4.23
CA LYS A 190 -8.08 -8.10 4.42
C LYS A 190 -8.47 -6.75 5.03
N ILE A 191 -9.71 -6.31 4.84
CA ILE A 191 -10.16 -5.02 5.36
C ILE A 191 -10.25 -5.05 6.89
N ILE A 192 -10.60 -6.20 7.46
CA ILE A 192 -10.58 -6.40 8.91
C ILE A 192 -9.14 -6.27 9.44
N LEU A 193 -8.15 -6.82 8.71
CA LEU A 193 -6.74 -6.64 9.06
C LEU A 193 -6.32 -5.17 8.97
N TYR A 194 -6.70 -4.46 7.90
CA TYR A 194 -6.38 -3.04 7.76
C TYR A 194 -6.93 -2.21 8.92
N ALA A 195 -8.19 -2.42 9.30
CA ALA A 195 -8.80 -1.73 10.43
C ALA A 195 -8.10 -2.07 11.76
N LEU A 196 -7.78 -3.34 12.01
CA LEU A 196 -7.05 -3.78 13.20
C LEU A 196 -5.63 -3.17 13.26
N ILE A 197 -4.92 -3.16 12.14
CA ILE A 197 -3.59 -2.57 12.03
C ILE A 197 -3.66 -1.08 12.28
N ALA A 198 -4.55 -0.36 11.61
CA ALA A 198 -4.73 1.08 11.84
C ALA A 198 -5.03 1.38 13.31
N LYS A 199 -5.91 0.62 13.96
CA LYS A 199 -6.18 0.71 15.41
C LYS A 199 -4.91 0.49 16.24
N ASN A 200 -4.14 -0.56 15.95
CA ASN A 200 -2.91 -0.88 16.68
C ASN A 200 -1.79 0.16 16.49
N TYR A 201 -1.84 0.93 15.41
CA TYR A 201 -1.00 2.10 15.18
C TYR A 201 -1.65 3.39 15.72
N GLY A 202 -2.73 3.31 16.50
CA GLY A 202 -3.40 4.43 17.15
C GLY A 202 -4.16 5.36 16.20
N CYS A 203 -4.56 4.90 15.02
CA CYS A 203 -5.42 5.67 14.14
C CYS A 203 -6.85 5.70 14.70
N THR A 204 -7.48 6.87 14.68
CA THR A 204 -8.89 7.07 15.05
C THR A 204 -9.84 6.86 13.88
N LYS A 205 -9.31 7.00 12.65
CA LYS A 205 -10.04 6.82 11.40
C LYS A 205 -9.20 6.00 10.43
N ILE A 206 -9.83 5.16 9.63
CA ILE A 206 -9.23 4.52 8.45
C ILE A 206 -10.02 4.88 7.19
N VAL A 207 -9.29 5.19 6.13
CA VAL A 207 -9.85 5.58 4.83
C VAL A 207 -9.58 4.47 3.83
N LEU A 208 -10.64 4.00 3.17
CA LEU A 208 -10.62 2.91 2.21
C LEU A 208 -11.36 3.30 0.94
N GLY A 209 -10.91 2.81 -0.21
CA GLY A 209 -11.63 3.00 -1.46
C GLY A 209 -12.88 2.12 -1.51
N GLN A 210 -13.97 2.60 -2.12
CA GLN A 210 -15.19 1.80 -2.23
C GLN A 210 -15.05 0.54 -3.07
N LYS A 211 -14.13 0.54 -4.04
CA LYS A 211 -13.80 -0.64 -4.86
C LYS A 211 -12.75 -1.54 -4.19
N THR A 212 -12.37 -1.30 -2.93
CA THR A 212 -11.45 -2.18 -2.21
C THR A 212 -12.06 -3.58 -2.15
N SER A 213 -11.40 -4.55 -2.80
CA SER A 213 -11.88 -5.94 -2.82
C SER A 213 -12.08 -6.44 -1.38
N GLY A 214 -13.19 -7.15 -1.13
CA GLY A 214 -13.59 -7.54 0.22
C GLY A 214 -14.62 -6.64 0.90
N LEU A 215 -14.82 -5.43 0.38
CA LEU A 215 -15.80 -4.51 0.94
C LEU A 215 -17.19 -4.81 0.36
N SER A 216 -17.90 -5.74 0.98
CA SER A 216 -19.33 -5.94 0.68
C SER A 216 -20.13 -4.84 1.35
N LEU A 217 -20.95 -4.15 0.56
CA LEU A 217 -21.74 -3.01 1.00
C LEU A 217 -23.20 -3.31 0.72
N TYR A 218 -24.03 -3.18 1.73
CA TYR A 218 -25.47 -3.36 1.61
C TYR A 218 -26.18 -2.12 2.15
N TYR A 219 -27.34 -1.81 1.58
CA TYR A 219 -28.14 -0.67 1.99
C TYR A 219 -29.35 -1.16 2.77
N ASN A 220 -29.60 -0.56 3.93
CA ASN A 220 -30.82 -0.73 4.69
C ASN A 220 -31.41 0.66 4.93
N LYS A 221 -32.64 0.95 4.50
CA LYS A 221 -33.32 2.25 4.75
C LYS A 221 -32.44 3.49 4.50
N GLN A 222 -31.75 3.54 3.35
CA GLN A 222 -30.81 4.60 2.94
C GLN A 222 -29.50 4.70 3.77
N THR A 223 -29.33 3.91 4.83
CA THR A 223 -28.05 3.78 5.54
C THR A 223 -27.21 2.68 4.89
N ARG A 224 -25.95 3.01 4.62
CA ARG A 224 -24.98 2.08 4.05
C ARG A 224 -24.32 1.30 5.17
N HIS A 225 -24.34 -0.02 5.05
CA HIS A 225 -23.69 -0.93 5.98
C HIS A 225 -22.61 -1.74 5.28
N SER A 226 -21.63 -2.21 6.04
CA SER A 226 -20.55 -3.07 5.57
C SER A 226 -20.26 -4.21 6.55
N ILE A 227 -19.45 -5.18 6.14
CA ILE A 227 -18.95 -6.23 7.06
C ILE A 227 -18.21 -5.64 8.27
N LEU A 228 -17.72 -4.41 8.15
CA LEU A 228 -16.95 -3.74 9.19
C LEU A 228 -17.83 -3.27 10.35
N ASP A 229 -19.12 -3.00 10.12
CA ASP A 229 -20.05 -2.61 11.17
C ASP A 229 -20.36 -3.77 12.13
N SER A 230 -20.11 -5.01 11.69
CA SER A 230 -20.27 -6.22 12.50
C SER A 230 -19.05 -6.56 13.36
N LEU A 231 -17.95 -5.79 13.24
CA LEU A 231 -16.72 -6.06 13.97
C LEU A 231 -16.85 -5.63 15.43
N LYS A 232 -16.43 -6.51 16.35
CA LYS A 232 -16.38 -6.23 17.78
C LYS A 232 -14.96 -5.86 18.19
N GLY A 233 -14.83 -4.88 19.07
CA GLY A 233 -13.54 -4.44 19.63
C GLY A 233 -12.63 -3.74 18.61
N ILE A 234 -13.15 -3.29 17.48
CA ILE A 234 -12.42 -2.47 16.50
C ILE A 234 -13.09 -1.10 16.44
N ASP A 235 -12.79 -0.27 17.45
CA ASP A 235 -13.34 1.08 17.59
C ASP A 235 -12.54 2.07 16.75
N ILE A 236 -12.68 1.98 15.43
CA ILE A 236 -12.08 2.91 14.47
C ILE A 236 -13.15 3.43 13.52
N GLN A 237 -13.16 4.74 13.26
CA GLN A 237 -14.07 5.29 12.27
C GLN A 237 -13.64 4.84 10.87
N ILE A 238 -14.59 4.39 10.04
CA ILE A 238 -14.29 3.94 8.69
C ILE A 238 -14.89 4.91 7.69
N SER A 239 -14.06 5.41 6.80
CA SER A 239 -14.47 6.30 5.71
C SER A 239 -14.26 5.64 4.36
N LEU A 240 -15.32 5.58 3.58
CA LEU A 240 -15.33 4.94 2.27
C LEU A 240 -15.30 5.99 1.16
N LEU A 241 -14.16 6.10 0.49
CA LEU A 241 -13.97 7.04 -0.61
C LEU A 241 -14.67 6.55 -1.87
N ASP A 242 -15.51 7.42 -2.42
CA ASP A 242 -16.01 7.28 -3.78
C ASP A 242 -14.88 7.39 -4.81
N GLU A 243 -15.22 7.06 -6.05
CA GLU A 243 -14.33 7.21 -7.19
C GLU A 243 -14.12 8.70 -7.53
N TYR A 244 -12.86 9.06 -7.78
CA TYR A 244 -12.48 10.38 -8.28
C TYR A 244 -12.14 10.31 -9.76
N VAL A 245 -12.54 11.36 -10.48
CA VAL A 245 -12.33 11.51 -11.93
C VAL A 245 -11.93 12.93 -12.26
N TYR A 246 -11.18 13.10 -13.35
CA TYR A 246 -10.98 14.43 -13.93
C TYR A 246 -12.10 14.68 -14.95
N CYS A 247 -12.93 15.68 -14.71
CA CYS A 247 -13.98 16.04 -15.65
C CYS A 247 -13.46 17.08 -16.64
N THR A 248 -13.55 16.81 -17.94
CA THR A 248 -13.10 17.74 -18.99
C THR A 248 -13.99 18.97 -19.12
N LYS A 249 -15.26 18.89 -18.69
CA LYS A 249 -16.20 20.03 -18.64
C LYS A 249 -15.98 20.90 -17.41
N CYS A 250 -15.82 20.30 -16.22
CA CYS A 250 -15.50 21.05 -15.00
C CYS A 250 -14.03 21.48 -14.93
N GLN A 251 -13.17 20.89 -15.77
CA GLN A 251 -11.72 21.11 -15.83
C GLN A 251 -10.98 20.85 -14.50
N CYS A 252 -11.54 19.99 -13.64
CA CYS A 252 -10.95 19.69 -12.34
C CYS A 252 -11.14 18.23 -11.92
N LEU A 253 -10.32 17.84 -10.94
CA LEU A 253 -10.38 16.54 -10.30
C LEU A 253 -11.41 16.57 -9.17
N LEU A 254 -12.40 15.69 -9.24
CA LEU A 254 -13.57 15.73 -8.38
C LEU A 254 -14.13 14.33 -8.12
N ASN A 255 -14.95 14.22 -7.08
CA ASN A 255 -15.66 12.99 -6.75
C ASN A 255 -16.79 12.78 -7.77
N ILE A 256 -16.97 11.55 -8.27
CA ILE A 256 -18.00 11.25 -9.27
C ILE A 256 -19.41 11.63 -8.79
N LYS A 257 -19.68 11.57 -7.47
CA LYS A 257 -20.97 11.99 -6.89
C LYS A 257 -21.22 13.50 -6.96
N SER A 258 -20.17 14.31 -7.00
CA SER A 258 -20.30 15.77 -7.09
C SER A 258 -20.28 16.29 -8.53
N CYS A 259 -20.15 15.41 -9.53
CA CYS A 259 -20.18 15.79 -10.94
C CYS A 259 -21.58 15.60 -11.53
N PRO A 260 -22.17 16.62 -12.19
CA PRO A 260 -23.39 16.43 -12.96
C PRO A 260 -23.14 15.78 -14.34
N HIS A 261 -21.88 15.68 -14.79
CA HIS A 261 -21.54 15.21 -16.13
C HIS A 261 -21.43 13.69 -16.22
N GLY A 262 -21.69 13.15 -17.42
CA GLY A 262 -21.58 11.72 -17.70
C GLY A 262 -20.14 11.22 -17.89
N LYS A 263 -19.96 9.89 -17.85
CA LYS A 263 -18.64 9.22 -17.96
C LYS A 263 -17.85 9.58 -19.22
N HIS A 264 -18.50 9.97 -20.32
CA HIS A 264 -17.83 10.38 -21.57
C HIS A 264 -17.05 11.71 -21.43
N HIS A 265 -17.29 12.47 -20.35
CA HIS A 265 -16.50 13.66 -19.98
C HIS A 265 -15.50 13.38 -18.87
N HIS A 266 -15.38 12.12 -18.42
CA HIS A 266 -14.53 11.74 -17.30
C HIS A 266 -13.28 11.01 -17.77
N ILE A 267 -12.13 11.49 -17.32
CA ILE A 267 -10.86 10.79 -17.40
C ILE A 267 -10.65 10.08 -16.06
N THR A 268 -10.47 8.76 -16.12
CA THR A 268 -10.25 7.90 -14.96
C THR A 268 -8.77 7.76 -14.63
N TYR A 269 -8.45 7.48 -13.37
CA TYR A 269 -7.10 7.26 -12.88
C TYR A 269 -6.81 5.76 -12.75
N ASP A 270 -6.92 5.05 -13.87
CA ASP A 270 -6.67 3.60 -13.89
C ASP A 270 -5.16 3.32 -13.77
N SER A 271 -4.77 2.62 -12.71
CA SER A 271 -3.36 2.34 -12.44
C SER A 271 -2.73 1.47 -13.53
N ASN A 272 -3.44 0.49 -14.09
CA ASN A 272 -2.90 -0.36 -15.15
C ASN A 272 -2.64 0.46 -16.43
N ALA A 273 -3.55 1.34 -16.81
CA ALA A 273 -3.36 2.25 -17.94
C ALA A 273 -2.16 3.18 -17.73
N LEU A 274 -1.97 3.72 -16.51
CA LEU A 274 -0.80 4.52 -16.17
C LEU A 274 0.51 3.73 -16.29
N LEU A 275 0.52 2.45 -15.89
CA LEU A 275 1.68 1.58 -16.07
C LEU A 275 2.02 1.33 -17.55
N HIS A 276 1.04 1.33 -18.45
CA HIS A 276 1.30 1.17 -19.88
C HIS A 276 2.07 2.34 -20.49
N PHE A 277 1.82 3.59 -20.04
CA PHE A 277 2.65 4.74 -20.45
C PHE A 277 4.13 4.49 -20.17
N PHE A 278 4.46 4.01 -18.96
CA PHE A 278 5.83 3.71 -18.57
C PHE A 278 6.44 2.54 -19.35
N LYS A 279 5.65 1.49 -19.62
CA LYS A 279 6.10 0.37 -20.47
C LYS A 279 6.46 0.82 -21.88
N LEU A 280 5.74 1.81 -22.42
CA LEU A 280 6.02 2.41 -23.73
C LEU A 280 7.12 3.47 -23.67
N GLY A 281 7.60 3.85 -22.49
CA GLY A 281 8.55 4.95 -22.30
C GLY A 281 7.96 6.33 -22.57
N ILE A 282 6.64 6.49 -22.45
CA ILE A 282 5.90 7.74 -22.67
C ILE A 282 5.54 8.35 -21.32
N ILE A 283 5.64 9.68 -21.19
CA ILE A 283 5.22 10.40 -19.98
C ILE A 283 3.69 10.44 -19.90
N PRO A 284 3.07 9.98 -18.79
CA PRO A 284 1.64 10.19 -18.56
C PRO A 284 1.26 11.69 -18.52
N PRO A 285 0.08 12.08 -19.02
CA PRO A 285 -0.42 13.46 -18.95
C PRO A 285 -0.38 14.07 -17.52
N THR A 286 -0.11 15.37 -17.42
CA THR A 286 0.08 16.04 -16.12
C THR A 286 -1.18 16.16 -15.25
N ILE A 287 -2.35 16.04 -15.89
CA ILE A 287 -3.65 15.92 -15.21
C ILE A 287 -3.78 14.58 -14.47
N LEU A 288 -3.05 13.54 -14.91
CA LEU A 288 -3.05 12.22 -14.30
C LEU A 288 -1.97 12.07 -13.24
N MET A 289 -0.74 12.50 -13.56
CA MET A 289 0.42 12.34 -12.68
C MET A 289 1.29 13.60 -12.69
N ARG A 290 2.10 13.76 -11.64
CA ARG A 290 3.12 14.83 -11.60
C ARG A 290 4.25 14.51 -12.56
N LYS A 291 4.75 15.53 -13.27
CA LYS A 291 5.85 15.37 -14.24
C LYS A 291 7.12 14.86 -13.56
N GLU A 292 7.39 15.33 -12.34
CA GLU A 292 8.56 14.96 -11.53
C GLU A 292 8.51 13.48 -11.14
N VAL A 293 7.32 12.99 -10.79
CA VAL A 293 7.10 11.56 -10.50
C VAL A 293 7.30 10.72 -11.76
N SER A 294 6.71 11.14 -12.88
CA SER A 294 6.83 10.42 -14.15
C SER A 294 8.28 10.38 -14.66
N ALA A 295 9.03 11.49 -14.52
CA ALA A 295 10.44 11.58 -14.87
C ALA A 295 11.29 10.63 -14.01
N LEU A 296 11.12 10.65 -12.68
CA LEU A 296 11.79 9.73 -11.75
C LEU A 296 11.55 8.26 -12.12
N ILE A 297 10.30 7.90 -12.41
CA ILE A 297 9.92 6.52 -12.79
C ILE A 297 10.59 6.14 -14.11
N LEU A 298 10.48 6.97 -15.17
CA LEU A 298 11.06 6.65 -16.48
C LEU A 298 12.58 6.54 -16.41
N LYS A 299 13.26 7.47 -15.74
CA LYS A 299 14.71 7.41 -15.51
C LYS A 299 15.11 6.11 -14.84
N THR A 300 14.38 5.71 -13.79
CA THR A 300 14.68 4.47 -13.05
C THR A 300 14.46 3.23 -13.90
N LEU A 301 13.41 3.21 -14.73
CA LEU A 301 13.08 2.06 -15.58
C LEU A 301 13.93 1.97 -16.85
N LEU A 302 14.42 3.10 -17.36
CA LEU A 302 15.11 3.21 -18.64
C LEU A 302 16.48 3.93 -18.52
N PRO A 303 17.37 3.51 -17.60
CA PRO A 303 18.57 4.26 -17.26
C PRO A 303 19.59 4.40 -18.40
N GLN A 304 19.50 3.56 -19.44
CA GLN A 304 20.43 3.53 -20.56
C GLN A 304 20.12 4.59 -21.64
N ARG A 305 19.06 5.40 -21.47
CA ARG A 305 18.62 6.35 -22.50
C ARG A 305 19.36 7.69 -22.50
N GLU A 306 20.24 7.95 -21.53
CA GLU A 306 20.90 9.26 -21.39
C GLU A 306 21.58 9.74 -22.67
N GLU A 307 22.47 8.92 -23.24
CA GLU A 307 23.26 9.29 -24.42
C GLU A 307 22.38 9.57 -25.63
N ILE A 308 21.27 8.83 -25.75
CA ILE A 308 20.29 9.00 -26.82
C ILE A 308 19.50 10.30 -26.64
N MET A 309 19.28 10.73 -25.39
CA MET A 309 18.51 11.93 -25.05
C MET A 309 19.33 13.21 -25.13
N LYS A 310 20.66 13.15 -24.90
CA LYS A 310 21.57 14.32 -24.91
C LYS A 310 21.41 15.22 -26.14
N PRO A 311 21.41 14.71 -27.40
CA PRO A 311 21.27 15.58 -28.56
C PRO A 311 19.93 16.32 -28.58
N ILE A 312 18.84 15.66 -28.19
CA ILE A 312 17.51 16.28 -28.14
C ILE A 312 17.47 17.31 -27.01
N TYR A 313 18.01 16.96 -25.85
CA TYR A 313 18.08 17.82 -24.68
C TYR A 313 18.82 19.13 -24.99
N TYR A 314 20.03 19.05 -25.53
CA TYR A 314 20.87 20.24 -25.78
C TYR A 314 20.40 21.10 -26.95
N ASN A 315 19.79 20.49 -27.97
CA ASN A 315 19.42 21.22 -29.19
C ASN A 315 18.00 21.79 -29.17
N ILE A 316 17.07 21.19 -28.41
CA ILE A 316 15.64 21.54 -28.49
C ILE A 316 15.12 22.13 -27.18
N LEU A 317 15.58 21.64 -26.02
CA LEU A 317 15.01 22.05 -24.74
C LEU A 317 15.64 23.36 -24.25
N PRO A 318 14.85 24.29 -23.70
CA PRO A 318 15.38 25.49 -23.08
C PRO A 318 16.38 25.13 -21.97
N SER A 319 17.52 25.81 -21.94
CA SER A 319 18.52 25.66 -20.88
C SER A 319 18.83 27.04 -20.29
N ASP A 320 18.93 27.11 -18.95
CA ASP A 320 19.31 28.33 -18.23
C ASP A 320 20.84 28.56 -18.23
N GLY A 321 21.55 27.96 -19.20
CA GLY A 321 23.01 28.04 -19.33
C GLY A 321 23.82 27.13 -18.39
N ILE A 322 23.16 26.44 -17.44
CA ILE A 322 23.80 25.46 -16.54
C ILE A 322 23.49 24.04 -17.04
N PHE A 323 24.53 23.20 -17.15
CA PHE A 323 24.38 21.79 -17.46
C PHE A 323 23.68 21.07 -16.29
N SER A 324 22.61 20.33 -16.58
CA SER A 324 21.94 19.51 -15.56
C SER A 324 22.86 18.37 -15.14
N GLU A 325 23.02 18.17 -13.83
CA GLU A 325 23.68 16.98 -13.26
C GLU A 325 22.89 15.69 -13.55
N ASP A 326 21.61 15.83 -13.92
CA ASP A 326 20.70 14.73 -14.24
C ASP A 326 19.91 15.02 -15.52
N ILE A 327 20.54 14.71 -16.65
CA ILE A 327 20.00 15.04 -17.99
C ILE A 327 18.69 14.29 -18.25
N GLN A 328 18.55 13.05 -17.81
CA GLN A 328 17.34 12.26 -18.11
C GLN A 328 16.11 12.79 -17.37
N GLU A 329 16.22 13.06 -16.07
CA GLU A 329 15.10 13.57 -15.28
C GLU A 329 14.67 14.96 -15.77
N ASP A 330 15.66 15.83 -16.02
CA ASP A 330 15.39 17.18 -16.50
C ASP A 330 14.80 17.19 -17.92
N PHE A 331 15.29 16.30 -18.81
CA PHE A 331 14.71 16.11 -20.14
C PHE A 331 13.21 15.82 -20.08
N TYR A 332 12.80 14.80 -19.32
CA TYR A 332 11.40 14.42 -19.25
C TYR A 332 10.54 15.55 -18.65
N THR A 333 11.08 16.24 -17.67
CA THR A 333 10.43 17.37 -17.01
C THR A 333 10.19 18.52 -17.99
N LYS A 334 11.23 18.98 -18.68
CA LYS A 334 11.17 20.07 -19.68
C LYS A 334 10.34 19.72 -20.90
N LEU A 335 10.45 18.49 -21.40
CA LEU A 335 9.63 18.02 -22.52
C LEU A 335 8.13 18.17 -22.19
N THR A 336 7.73 17.85 -20.96
CA THR A 336 6.34 17.96 -20.51
C THR A 336 5.86 19.42 -20.47
N GLU A 337 6.76 20.38 -20.20
CA GLU A 337 6.42 21.80 -20.17
C GLU A 337 6.08 22.34 -21.55
N LEU A 338 6.72 21.83 -22.61
CA LEU A 338 6.38 22.18 -23.98
C LEU A 338 4.95 21.76 -24.37
N TYR A 339 4.47 20.64 -23.83
CA TYR A 339 3.11 20.13 -24.08
C TYR A 339 2.04 20.72 -23.16
N LYS A 340 2.43 21.47 -22.12
CA LYS A 340 1.44 22.16 -21.29
C LYS A 340 0.84 23.32 -22.08
N ILE A 341 -0.39 23.16 -22.53
CA ILE A 341 -1.24 24.29 -22.94
C ILE A 341 -1.37 25.18 -21.70
N LYS A 342 -0.79 26.38 -21.77
CA LYS A 342 -1.08 27.46 -20.81
C LYS A 342 -2.53 27.86 -21.05
N ASN A 343 -3.44 27.40 -20.19
CA ASN A 343 -4.76 28.01 -20.06
C ASN A 343 -4.64 29.21 -19.13
#